data_AF-A0A250XTR5-F1
#
_entry.id   AF-A0A250XTR5-F1
#
_cell.length_a   1.000
_cell.length_b   1.000
_cell.length_c   1.000
_cell.angle_alpha   90.00
_cell.angle_beta   90.00
_cell.angle_gamma   90.00
#
_symmetry.space_group_name_H-M   'P 1'
#
loop_
_entity.id
_entity.type
_entity.pdbx_description
1 polymer ?
#
loop_
_entity_poly.entity_id
_entity_poly.type
_entity_poly.pdbx_seq_one_letter_code
_entity_poly.pdbx_strand_id
1 'polypeptide(L)'
;MDKFAAAHILEVGPTLKMSGEYAIPPGSGVDPQLDEEGKEIEDDSKPPLPSFPKYEGMTFVSKALPDTVPDVHFPPLDGLVRGITLTEEGEVPVTGTPVFTVPEGIKA
;
A
#
# COMPACT_ATOMS: atom_id res chain seq x y z
N MET A 1 -23.88 24.41 -31.66
CA MET A 1 -22.69 24.61 -30.82
C MET A 1 -23.18 24.50 -29.40
N ASP A 2 -22.62 23.56 -28.63
CA ASP A 2 -22.39 23.64 -27.18
C ASP A 2 -21.78 22.31 -26.73
N LYS A 3 -20.47 22.18 -26.98
CA LYS A 3 -19.62 21.09 -26.48
C LYS A 3 -18.99 21.47 -25.13
N PHE A 4 -19.67 22.27 -24.31
CA PHE A 4 -19.10 22.85 -23.09
C PHE A 4 -19.22 21.96 -21.85
N ALA A 5 -19.93 20.83 -21.92
CA ALA A 5 -20.02 19.90 -20.79
C ALA A 5 -18.73 19.10 -20.53
N ALA A 6 -17.79 19.05 -21.48
CA ALA A 6 -16.60 18.20 -21.38
C ALA A 6 -15.38 18.86 -20.73
N ALA A 7 -15.36 20.18 -20.58
CA ALA A 7 -14.17 20.89 -20.06
C ALA A 7 -13.90 20.58 -18.57
N HIS A 8 -14.95 20.36 -17.78
CA HIS A 8 -14.85 20.08 -16.34
C HIS A 8 -14.45 18.63 -16.01
N ILE A 9 -14.47 17.74 -17.02
CA ILE A 9 -14.16 16.31 -16.84
C ILE A 9 -12.64 16.05 -16.92
N LEU A 10 -11.85 17.02 -17.39
CA LEU A 10 -10.41 16.84 -17.65
C LEU A 10 -9.50 17.22 -16.46
N GLU A 11 -10.01 17.85 -15.41
CA GLU A 11 -9.18 18.35 -14.30
C GLU A 11 -8.95 17.31 -13.19
N VAL A 12 -9.79 16.27 -13.11
CA VAL A 12 -9.69 15.21 -12.11
C VAL A 12 -9.67 13.86 -12.82
N GLY A 13 -8.57 13.13 -12.73
CA GLY A 13 -8.48 11.79 -13.32
C GLY A 13 -9.29 10.74 -12.57
N PRO A 14 -9.35 9.51 -13.12
CA PRO A 14 -10.26 8.47 -12.66
C PRO A 14 -9.70 7.70 -11.43
N THR A 15 -9.11 8.41 -10.47
CA THR A 15 -8.47 7.79 -9.30
C THR A 15 -9.47 7.65 -8.14
N LEU A 16 -9.59 6.43 -7.63
CA LEU A 16 -10.48 6.08 -6.52
C LEU A 16 -9.67 5.61 -5.30
N LYS A 17 -10.11 6.00 -4.11
CA LYS A 17 -9.62 5.52 -2.82
C LYS A 17 -10.66 4.65 -2.15
N MET A 18 -10.27 3.45 -1.74
CA MET A 18 -11.09 2.57 -0.92
C MET A 18 -10.57 2.55 0.50
N SER A 19 -11.47 2.71 1.48
CA SER A 19 -11.17 2.40 2.88
C SER A 19 -11.41 0.92 3.15
N GLY A 20 -10.46 0.25 3.78
CA GLY A 20 -10.64 -1.11 4.25
C GLY A 20 -9.66 -1.46 5.35
N GLU A 21 -9.95 -2.55 6.03
CA GLU A 21 -9.22 -3.01 7.20
C GLU A 21 -8.72 -4.43 6.95
N TYR A 22 -7.44 -4.66 7.22
CA TYR A 22 -6.88 -6.00 7.31
C TYR A 22 -7.01 -6.50 8.75
N ALA A 23 -7.26 -7.80 8.90
CA ALA A 23 -7.23 -8.47 10.19
C ALA A 23 -6.39 -9.74 10.10
N ILE A 24 -5.66 -10.01 11.19
CA ILE A 24 -4.88 -11.23 11.40
C ILE A 24 -5.62 -12.15 12.36
N PRO A 25 -5.28 -13.45 12.42
CA PRO A 25 -5.91 -14.37 13.35
C PRO A 25 -5.77 -13.87 14.80
N PRO A 26 -6.82 -14.04 15.63
CA PRO A 26 -6.76 -13.62 17.03
C PRO A 26 -5.64 -14.35 17.76
N GLY A 27 -4.79 -13.59 18.47
CA GLY A 27 -3.63 -14.12 19.17
C GLY A 27 -2.34 -14.14 18.35
N SER A 28 -2.40 -14.01 17.02
CA SER A 28 -1.22 -13.75 16.19
C SER A 28 -0.73 -12.31 16.33
N GLY A 29 0.58 -12.09 16.20
CA GLY A 29 1.18 -10.75 16.21
C GLY A 29 1.14 -10.04 17.56
N VAL A 30 0.80 -10.76 18.63
CA VAL A 30 1.02 -10.31 20.02
C VAL A 30 2.49 -10.49 20.35
N ASP A 31 3.07 -9.56 21.10
CA ASP A 31 4.46 -9.65 21.52
C ASP A 31 4.72 -11.00 22.22
N PRO A 32 5.83 -11.70 21.88
CA PRO A 32 6.15 -12.99 22.47
C PRO A 32 6.34 -12.84 23.98
N GLN A 33 5.81 -13.79 24.73
CA GLN A 33 6.09 -13.87 26.16
C GLN A 33 7.52 -14.34 26.34
N LEU A 34 8.27 -13.70 27.23
CA LEU A 34 9.66 -14.06 27.52
C LEU A 34 9.73 -14.84 28.83
N ASP A 35 10.59 -15.86 28.89
CA ASP A 35 10.92 -16.58 30.12
C ASP A 35 11.88 -15.77 31.02
N GLU A 36 12.25 -16.33 32.18
CA GLU A 36 13.16 -15.68 33.14
C GLU A 36 14.57 -15.44 32.56
N GLU A 37 14.92 -16.14 31.49
CA GLU A 37 16.18 -15.99 30.75
C GLU A 37 16.05 -15.08 29.51
N GLY A 38 14.86 -14.52 29.28
CA GLY A 38 14.57 -13.61 28.17
C GLY A 38 14.39 -14.31 26.81
N LYS A 39 14.17 -15.63 26.78
CA LYS A 39 13.83 -16.36 25.55
C LYS A 39 12.32 -16.40 25.35
N GLU A 40 11.92 -16.44 24.09
CA GLU A 40 10.51 -16.55 23.72
C GLU A 40 9.94 -17.89 24.20
N ILE A 41 8.85 -17.81 24.96
CA ILE A 41 8.03 -18.96 25.33
C ILE A 41 7.16 -19.27 24.12
N GLU A 42 7.47 -20.38 23.45
CA GLU A 42 6.65 -20.91 22.37
C GLU A 42 5.28 -21.34 22.92
N ASP A 43 4.22 -20.72 22.39
CA ASP A 43 2.84 -21.05 22.71
C ASP A 43 2.17 -21.64 21.47
N ASP A 44 2.27 -22.96 21.33
CA ASP A 44 1.73 -23.74 20.21
C ASP A 44 0.20 -23.63 20.08
N SER A 45 -0.49 -23.03 21.06
CA SER A 45 -1.93 -22.78 20.98
C SER A 45 -2.28 -21.54 20.15
N LYS A 46 -1.32 -20.64 19.92
CA LYS A 46 -1.54 -19.41 19.16
C LYS A 46 -1.32 -19.64 17.67
N PRO A 47 -2.20 -19.08 16.80
CA PRO A 47 -1.99 -19.15 15.37
C PRO A 47 -0.73 -18.37 14.95
N PRO A 48 0.04 -18.86 13.96
CA PRO A 48 1.20 -18.15 13.45
C PRO A 48 0.81 -16.88 12.69
N LEU A 49 1.75 -15.94 12.55
CA LEU A 49 1.57 -14.76 11.71
C LEU A 49 1.41 -15.15 10.23
N PRO A 50 0.48 -14.52 9.48
CA PRO A 50 0.34 -14.74 8.05
C PRO A 50 1.65 -14.43 7.31
N SER A 51 2.17 -15.39 6.55
CA SER A 51 3.45 -15.26 5.85
C SER A 51 3.36 -15.75 4.40
N PHE A 52 4.30 -15.30 3.57
CA PHE A 52 4.46 -15.79 2.20
C PHE A 52 4.67 -17.31 2.21
N PRO A 53 4.08 -18.07 1.26
CA PRO A 53 3.37 -17.59 0.07
C PRO A 53 1.86 -17.41 0.22
N LYS A 54 1.26 -17.91 1.30
CA LYS A 54 -0.20 -18.07 1.37
C LYS A 54 -0.92 -17.01 2.20
N TYR A 55 -0.22 -16.35 3.14
CA TYR A 55 -0.80 -15.40 4.09
C TYR A 55 -2.05 -15.95 4.78
N GLU A 56 -1.97 -17.21 5.22
CA GLU A 56 -3.10 -17.93 5.81
C GLU A 56 -3.64 -17.19 7.04
N GLY A 57 -4.97 -17.05 7.11
CA GLY A 57 -5.65 -16.34 8.20
C GLY A 57 -5.68 -14.82 8.08
N MET A 58 -5.00 -14.22 7.10
CA MET A 58 -5.17 -12.80 6.79
C MET A 58 -6.53 -12.57 6.10
N THR A 59 -7.31 -11.62 6.62
CA THR A 59 -8.61 -11.23 6.05
C THR A 59 -8.63 -9.74 5.73
N PHE A 60 -9.50 -9.33 4.81
CA PHE A 60 -9.71 -7.94 4.42
C PHE A 60 -11.20 -7.63 4.39
N VAL A 61 -11.60 -6.50 4.96
CA VAL A 61 -12.99 -6.03 4.95
C VAL A 61 -13.04 -4.57 4.50
N SER A 62 -13.94 -4.30 3.56
CA SER A 62 -14.32 -2.94 3.16
C SER A 62 -15.84 -2.83 3.24
N LYS A 63 -16.35 -1.77 3.87
CA LYS A 63 -17.79 -1.53 4.07
C LYS A 63 -18.30 -0.24 3.42
N ALA A 64 -17.39 0.64 3.02
CA ALA A 64 -17.73 1.92 2.42
C ALA A 64 -17.59 1.86 0.90
N LEU A 65 -18.35 2.70 0.20
CA LEU A 65 -18.11 2.97 -1.20
C LEU A 65 -16.78 3.73 -1.36
N PRO A 66 -16.09 3.58 -2.50
CA PRO A 66 -14.86 4.31 -2.75
C PRO A 66 -15.13 5.80 -3.00
N ASP A 67 -14.16 6.63 -2.62
CA ASP A 67 -14.16 8.07 -2.85
C ASP A 67 -13.29 8.42 -4.06
N THR A 68 -13.66 9.46 -4.81
CA THR A 68 -12.76 10.06 -5.81
C THR A 68 -11.65 10.84 -5.10
N VAL A 69 -10.41 10.66 -5.54
CA VAL A 69 -9.23 11.33 -4.99
C VAL A 69 -8.35 11.88 -6.12
N PRO A 70 -7.42 12.81 -5.82
CA PRO A 70 -6.43 13.26 -6.80
C PRO A 70 -5.62 12.10 -7.37
N ASP A 71 -5.16 12.29 -8.60
CA ASP A 71 -4.35 11.31 -9.29
C ASP A 71 -3.02 11.06 -8.58
N VAL A 72 -2.61 9.80 -8.60
CA VAL A 72 -1.32 9.37 -8.06
C VAL A 72 -0.35 9.09 -9.20
N HIS A 73 0.89 9.53 -9.02
CA HIS A 73 1.98 9.27 -9.94
C HIS A 73 2.93 8.23 -9.35
N PHE A 74 3.67 7.55 -10.21
CA PHE A 74 4.74 6.64 -9.81
C PHE A 74 6.00 6.97 -10.59
N PRO A 75 7.20 7.00 -9.96
CA PRO A 75 7.46 6.78 -8.53
C PRO A 75 6.87 7.88 -7.62
N PRO A 76 6.60 7.61 -6.33
CA PRO A 76 6.14 8.64 -5.40
C PRO A 76 7.09 9.86 -5.36
N LEU A 77 6.52 11.08 -5.29
CA LEU A 77 7.29 12.34 -5.33
C LEU A 77 8.02 12.53 -4.00
N ASP A 78 7.36 12.10 -2.90
CA ASP A 78 7.91 12.07 -1.55
C ASP A 78 8.60 10.73 -1.28
N GLY A 79 9.57 10.31 -2.11
CA GLY A 79 10.25 9.01 -2.00
C GLY A 79 11.14 8.85 -0.76
N LEU A 80 10.61 9.11 0.44
CA LEU A 80 11.33 9.11 1.70
C LEU A 80 10.46 8.56 2.84
N VAL A 81 9.90 7.36 2.68
CA VAL A 81 9.42 6.59 3.82
C VAL A 81 9.90 5.15 3.72
N ARG A 82 11.00 4.90 4.44
CA ARG A 82 11.61 3.60 4.79
C ARG A 82 12.50 2.95 3.73
N GLY A 83 13.75 3.44 3.65
CA GLY A 83 14.91 2.64 3.22
C GLY A 83 15.44 2.88 1.80
N ILE A 84 14.83 3.81 1.05
CA ILE A 84 15.24 4.17 -0.30
C ILE A 84 15.65 5.65 -0.23
N THR A 85 16.96 5.90 -0.18
CA THR A 85 17.51 7.25 -0.28
C THR A 85 17.29 7.76 -1.70
N LEU A 86 16.39 8.72 -1.90
CA LEU A 86 16.48 9.62 -3.05
C LEU A 86 17.72 10.49 -2.81
N THR A 87 18.77 10.33 -3.60
CA THR A 87 19.86 11.31 -3.69
C THR A 87 19.29 12.63 -4.23
N GLU A 88 19.99 13.74 -4.05
CA GLU A 88 19.54 15.13 -4.33
C GLU A 88 19.04 15.38 -5.77
N GLU A 89 19.06 14.38 -6.65
CA GLU A 89 18.57 14.37 -8.03
C GLU A 89 17.32 13.48 -8.28
N GLY A 90 16.71 12.87 -7.26
CA GLY A 90 15.45 12.14 -7.41
C GLY A 90 15.56 10.79 -8.14
N GLU A 91 16.74 10.18 -8.17
CA GLU A 91 16.94 8.88 -8.81
C GLU A 91 16.36 7.73 -7.99
N VAL A 92 15.53 6.89 -8.62
CA VAL A 92 15.07 5.62 -8.05
C VAL A 92 16.26 4.65 -8.00
N PRO A 93 16.60 4.04 -6.86
CA PRO A 93 17.79 3.18 -6.73
C PRO A 93 17.67 1.80 -7.41
N VAL A 94 16.70 1.63 -8.31
CA VAL A 94 16.43 0.39 -9.03
C VAL A 94 16.30 0.69 -10.52
N THR A 95 17.16 0.06 -11.33
CA THR A 95 17.13 0.18 -12.78
C THR A 95 15.90 -0.52 -13.37
N GLY A 96 15.35 0.02 -14.45
CA GLY A 96 14.15 -0.53 -15.10
C GLY A 96 12.83 -0.26 -14.35
N THR A 97 12.82 0.72 -13.44
CA THR A 97 11.59 1.15 -12.77
C THR A 97 10.72 1.96 -13.75
N PRO A 98 9.48 1.54 -14.03
CA PRO A 98 8.61 2.28 -14.93
C PRO A 98 8.13 3.59 -14.28
N VAL A 99 7.74 4.54 -15.12
CA VAL A 99 7.09 5.80 -14.70
C VAL A 99 5.61 5.74 -15.09
N PHE A 100 4.73 6.19 -14.21
CA PHE A 100 3.30 6.30 -14.47
C PHE A 100 2.76 7.68 -14.10
N THR A 101 2.04 8.28 -15.04
CA THR A 101 1.16 9.43 -14.81
C THR A 101 -0.17 9.19 -15.52
N VAL A 102 -1.26 9.77 -15.02
CA VAL A 102 -2.58 9.59 -15.64
C VAL A 102 -2.64 10.06 -17.10
N PRO A 103 -2.03 11.21 -17.49
CA PRO A 103 -2.06 11.65 -18.89
C PRO A 103 -1.24 10.77 -19.84
N GLU A 104 -0.14 10.17 -19.36
CA GLU A 104 0.84 9.51 -20.23
C GLU A 104 0.83 7.97 -20.14
N GLY A 105 0.17 7.41 -19.14
CA GLY A 105 0.18 5.97 -18.88
C GLY A 105 1.54 5.46 -18.37
N ILE A 106 1.79 4.15 -18.55
CA ILE A 106 3.03 3.49 -18.12
C ILE A 106 4.11 3.68 -19.20
N LYS A 107 5.29 4.16 -18.78
CA LYS A 107 6.53 4.24 -19.57
C LYS A 107 7.60 3.36 -18.91
N ALA A 108 8.25 2.49 -19.67
CA ALA A 108 9.32 1.59 -19.20
C ALA A 108 10.66 1.96 -19.84
#